data_AF-A0A1V2JMZ5-F1
#
_entry.id   AF-A0A1V2JMZ5-F1
#
_cell.length_a   1.000
_cell.length_b   1.000
_cell.length_c   1.000
_cell.angle_alpha   90.00
_cell.angle_beta   90.00
_cell.angle_gamma   90.00
#
_symmetry.space_group_name_H-M   'P 1'
#
loop_
_entity.id
_entity.type
_entity.pdbx_description
1 polymer ?
#
loop_
_entity_poly.entity_id
_entity_poly.type
_entity_poly.pdbx_seq_one_letter_code
_entity_poly.pdbx_strand_id
1 'polypeptide(L)'
;MTMYEKLEAFNALACVLLERLNPVSSGDVSGMRQQWPAAPDEYFAFMRERGHGEIKEDDCALSLLTIQPTLCPAVDYFGDEGFYKDGPYESGAKGEVWLFGWDSAGTAFGFDSGDNWQLLEIDNMRWITRLDLSFRQFVEGMLVCYPQRPISFANGAWRDSGDVSYTLSDYA
;
A
#
# COMPACT_ATOMS: atom_id res chain seq x y z
N MET A 1 13.08 -16.77 -7.76
CA MET A 1 13.33 -15.39 -7.32
C MET A 1 12.03 -14.81 -6.82
N THR A 2 12.01 -14.29 -5.59
CA THR A 2 10.84 -13.59 -5.03
C THR A 2 10.71 -12.21 -5.65
N MET A 3 9.53 -11.61 -5.60
CA MET A 3 9.29 -10.26 -6.14
C MET A 3 10.20 -9.20 -5.49
N TYR A 4 10.55 -9.41 -4.22
CA TYR A 4 11.28 -8.46 -3.36
C TYR A 4 12.73 -8.86 -3.05
N GLU A 5 13.24 -9.95 -3.63
CA GLU A 5 14.55 -10.55 -3.29
C GLU A 5 15.71 -9.55 -3.28
N LYS A 6 15.69 -8.62 -4.25
CA LYS A 6 16.68 -7.55 -4.33
C LYS A 6 16.63 -6.66 -3.09
N LEU A 7 15.46 -6.13 -2.73
CA LEU A 7 15.28 -5.22 -1.60
C LEU A 7 15.54 -5.91 -0.25
N GLU A 8 15.14 -7.17 -0.13
CA GLU A 8 15.44 -8.02 1.02
C GLU A 8 16.95 -8.20 1.22
N ALA A 9 17.70 -8.39 0.13
CA ALA A 9 19.16 -8.45 0.20
C ALA A 9 19.82 -7.10 0.54
N PHE A 10 19.15 -5.98 0.25
CA PHE A 10 19.69 -4.62 0.44
C PHE A 10 19.40 -4.03 1.82
N ASN A 11 18.28 -4.38 2.46
CA ASN A 11 17.90 -3.85 3.76
C ASN A 11 17.47 -4.99 4.68
N ALA A 12 18.28 -5.30 5.70
CA ALA A 12 17.95 -6.32 6.70
C ALA A 12 16.61 -6.03 7.40
N LEU A 13 16.26 -4.75 7.56
CA LEU A 13 14.99 -4.33 8.13
C LEU A 13 13.82 -4.62 7.16
N ALA A 14 14.04 -4.55 5.85
CA ALA A 14 13.02 -4.88 4.85
C ALA A 14 12.59 -6.35 4.90
N CYS A 15 13.53 -7.28 5.14
CA CYS A 15 13.20 -8.68 5.41
C CYS A 15 12.28 -8.79 6.63
N VAL A 16 12.69 -8.19 7.76
CA VAL A 16 11.92 -8.26 9.02
C VAL A 16 10.51 -7.70 8.86
N LEU A 17 10.35 -6.62 8.10
CA LEU A 17 9.06 -5.97 7.84
C LEU A 17 8.09 -6.86 7.06
N LEU A 18 8.57 -7.68 6.11
CA LEU A 18 7.72 -8.54 5.28
C LEU A 18 7.56 -9.97 5.81
N GLU A 19 8.54 -10.49 6.56
CA GLU A 19 8.51 -11.87 7.09
C GLU A 19 7.33 -12.15 8.02
N ARG A 20 6.76 -11.11 8.61
CA ARG A 20 5.63 -11.20 9.55
C ARG A 20 4.27 -11.29 8.86
N LEU A 21 4.23 -11.14 7.54
CA LEU A 21 3.01 -11.26 6.75
C LEU A 21 2.65 -12.72 6.52
N ASN A 22 1.35 -12.97 6.33
CA ASN A 22 0.77 -14.29 6.19
C ASN A 22 0.28 -14.48 4.75
N PRO A 23 1.01 -15.26 3.92
CA PRO A 23 0.64 -15.51 2.53
C PRO A 23 -0.76 -16.10 2.39
N VAL A 24 -1.50 -15.64 1.38
CA VAL A 24 -2.84 -16.11 1.06
C VAL A 24 -2.76 -17.31 0.11
N SER A 25 -3.62 -18.30 0.32
CA SER A 25 -3.63 -19.51 -0.49
C SER A 25 -3.96 -19.21 -1.96
N SER A 26 -3.46 -20.02 -2.89
CA SER A 26 -3.77 -19.86 -4.33
C SER A 26 -5.28 -19.94 -4.63
N GLY A 27 -6.04 -20.72 -3.86
CA GLY A 27 -7.50 -20.83 -4.00
C GLY A 27 -8.19 -19.52 -3.63
N ASP A 28 -7.80 -18.94 -2.49
CA ASP A 28 -8.36 -17.67 -2.01
C ASP A 28 -7.97 -16.52 -2.94
N VAL A 29 -6.71 -16.45 -3.39
CA VAL A 29 -6.29 -15.45 -4.39
C VAL A 29 -7.08 -15.58 -5.69
N SER A 30 -7.42 -16.81 -6.10
CA SER A 30 -8.28 -17.02 -7.26
C SER A 30 -9.70 -16.49 -7.03
N GLY A 31 -10.24 -16.67 -5.83
CA GLY A 31 -11.52 -16.08 -5.41
C GLY A 31 -11.48 -14.55 -5.41
N MET A 32 -10.42 -13.96 -4.85
CA MET A 32 -10.21 -12.50 -4.87
C MET A 32 -10.16 -11.95 -6.30
N ARG A 33 -9.47 -12.64 -7.22
CA ARG A 33 -9.40 -12.26 -8.64
C ARG A 33 -10.74 -12.36 -9.35
N GLN A 34 -11.60 -13.30 -8.97
CA GLN A 34 -12.96 -13.38 -9.50
C GLN A 34 -13.84 -12.24 -8.99
N GLN A 35 -13.65 -11.84 -7.74
CA GLN A 35 -14.39 -10.74 -7.12
C GLN A 35 -13.96 -9.36 -7.67
N TRP A 36 -12.65 -9.16 -7.86
CA TRP A 36 -12.07 -7.91 -8.34
C TRP A 36 -11.18 -8.13 -9.58
N PRO A 37 -11.77 -8.49 -10.74
CA PRO A 37 -11.02 -8.91 -11.91
C PRO A 37 -10.19 -7.80 -12.56
N ALA A 38 -10.52 -6.53 -12.29
CA ALA A 38 -9.82 -5.38 -12.81
C ALA A 38 -8.77 -4.79 -11.85
N ALA A 39 -8.65 -5.34 -10.62
CA ALA A 39 -7.64 -4.88 -9.67
C ALA A 39 -6.22 -5.21 -10.12
N PRO A 40 -5.20 -4.47 -9.65
CA PRO A 40 -3.82 -4.64 -10.11
C PRO A 40 -3.30 -6.07 -9.89
N ASP A 41 -2.70 -6.66 -10.93
CA ASP A 41 -2.15 -8.03 -10.87
C ASP A 41 -1.09 -8.19 -9.77
N GLU A 42 -0.31 -7.14 -9.57
CA GLU A 42 0.73 -7.02 -8.54
C GLU A 42 0.17 -7.11 -7.11
N TYR A 43 -1.06 -6.64 -6.86
CA TYR A 43 -1.71 -6.82 -5.56
C TYR A 43 -1.95 -8.30 -5.28
N PHE A 44 -2.53 -9.04 -6.22
CA PHE A 44 -2.76 -10.47 -6.05
C PHE A 44 -1.48 -11.28 -5.98
N ALA A 45 -0.45 -10.89 -6.74
CA ALA A 45 0.87 -11.52 -6.67
C ALA A 45 1.48 -11.34 -5.26
N PHE A 46 1.38 -10.14 -4.71
CA PHE A 46 1.80 -9.85 -3.34
C PHE A 46 0.98 -10.63 -2.31
N MET A 47 -0.34 -10.68 -2.43
CA MET A 47 -1.18 -11.44 -1.50
C MET A 47 -0.82 -12.92 -1.49
N ARG A 48 -0.47 -13.50 -2.64
CA ARG A 48 -0.01 -14.89 -2.75
C ARG A 48 1.40 -15.11 -2.17
N GLU A 49 2.32 -14.17 -2.40
CA GLU A 49 3.73 -14.33 -2.02
C GLU A 49 3.99 -13.96 -0.56
N ARG A 50 3.42 -12.84 -0.10
CA ARG A 50 3.65 -12.24 1.22
C ARG A 50 2.38 -12.16 2.04
N GLY A 51 1.26 -11.81 1.41
CA GLY A 51 -0.05 -11.82 2.05
C GLY A 51 -0.31 -10.63 2.94
N HIS A 52 -0.91 -10.88 4.09
CA HIS A 52 -1.53 -9.84 4.92
C HIS A 52 -0.99 -9.87 6.37
N GLY A 53 -1.20 -8.77 7.10
CA GLY A 53 -0.69 -8.59 8.45
C GLY A 53 -0.06 -7.22 8.66
N GLU A 54 0.63 -7.08 9.78
CA GLU A 54 1.25 -5.83 10.20
C GLU A 54 2.67 -5.73 9.63
N ILE A 55 2.92 -4.66 8.88
CA ILE A 55 4.26 -4.19 8.54
C ILE A 55 4.76 -3.35 9.72
N LYS A 56 5.66 -3.92 10.52
CA LYS A 56 6.25 -3.29 11.70
C LYS A 56 7.60 -3.93 12.04
N GLU A 57 8.47 -3.16 12.68
CA GLU A 57 9.83 -3.59 13.03
C GLU A 57 9.83 -4.71 14.08
N ASP A 58 9.02 -4.58 15.14
CA ASP A 58 8.89 -5.59 16.19
C ASP A 58 7.50 -5.57 16.84
N ASP A 59 7.29 -6.41 17.87
CA ASP A 59 6.01 -6.52 18.58
C ASP A 59 5.64 -5.27 19.41
N CYS A 60 6.62 -4.44 19.74
CA CYS A 60 6.46 -3.22 20.53
C CYS A 60 6.26 -1.97 19.65
N ALA A 61 6.62 -2.04 18.37
CA ALA A 61 6.47 -0.96 17.41
C ALA A 61 5.02 -0.79 16.95
N LEU A 62 4.63 0.47 16.68
CA LEU A 62 3.38 0.75 15.97
C LEU A 62 3.49 0.24 14.53
N SER A 63 2.39 -0.31 14.02
CA SER A 63 2.35 -0.72 12.62
C SER A 63 2.40 0.51 11.72
N LEU A 64 3.33 0.45 10.76
CA LEU A 64 3.40 1.40 9.65
C LEU A 64 2.22 1.19 8.71
N LEU A 65 1.86 -0.07 8.46
CA LEU A 65 0.70 -0.45 7.66
C LEU A 65 0.21 -1.83 8.06
N THR A 66 -1.09 -1.94 8.33
CA THR A 66 -1.76 -3.23 8.44
C THR A 66 -2.45 -3.56 7.13
N ILE A 67 -1.94 -4.56 6.42
CA ILE A 67 -2.54 -5.09 5.19
C ILE A 67 -3.65 -6.06 5.57
N GLN A 68 -4.82 -5.87 4.98
CA GLN A 68 -6.00 -6.70 5.19
C GLN A 68 -5.97 -7.96 4.31
N PRO A 69 -6.58 -9.07 4.77
CA PRO A 69 -6.64 -10.31 4.00
C PRO A 69 -7.45 -10.18 2.69
N THR A 70 -8.32 -9.17 2.60
CA THR A 70 -9.21 -8.91 1.47
C THR A 70 -9.45 -7.41 1.35
N LEU A 71 -9.83 -6.94 0.16
CA LEU A 71 -10.20 -5.54 -0.02
C LEU A 71 -11.49 -5.21 0.76
N CYS A 72 -11.46 -4.10 1.48
CA CYS A 72 -12.57 -3.59 2.26
C CYS A 72 -13.15 -2.34 1.57
N PRO A 73 -14.47 -2.24 1.35
CA PRO A 73 -15.07 -0.99 0.88
C PRO A 73 -14.73 0.16 1.83
N ALA A 74 -14.28 1.30 1.30
CA ALA A 74 -13.92 2.43 2.16
C ALA A 74 -15.09 2.95 3.01
N VAL A 75 -16.33 2.83 2.52
CA VAL A 75 -17.55 3.18 3.27
C VAL A 75 -17.74 2.31 4.50
N ASP A 76 -17.34 1.04 4.46
CA ASP A 76 -17.47 0.13 5.61
C ASP A 76 -16.43 0.48 6.69
N TYR A 77 -15.25 0.92 6.27
CA TYR A 77 -14.18 1.35 7.19
C TYR A 77 -14.46 2.71 7.83
N PHE A 78 -14.84 3.71 7.02
CA PHE A 78 -15.03 5.08 7.48
C PHE A 78 -16.43 5.35 8.04
N GLY A 79 -17.43 4.55 7.66
CA GLY A 79 -18.84 4.71 8.06
C GLY A 79 -19.60 5.79 7.29
N ASP A 80 -18.99 6.40 6.27
CA ASP A 80 -19.61 7.43 5.42
C ASP A 80 -18.97 7.49 4.02
N GLU A 81 -19.53 8.35 3.16
CA GLU A 81 -19.13 8.58 1.76
C GLU A 81 -18.31 9.89 1.59
N GLY A 82 -17.69 10.40 2.65
CA GLY A 82 -17.00 11.69 2.66
C GLY A 82 -15.87 11.81 1.64
N PHE A 83 -15.21 10.69 1.33
CA PHE A 83 -14.08 10.60 0.38
C PHE A 83 -14.49 10.72 -1.11
N TYR A 84 -15.78 10.73 -1.43
CA TYR A 84 -16.24 11.09 -2.78
C TYR A 84 -16.32 12.60 -3.02
N LYS A 85 -16.15 13.40 -1.96
CA LYS A 85 -16.14 14.86 -2.06
C LYS A 85 -14.75 15.33 -2.46
N ASP A 86 -14.72 16.44 -3.19
CA ASP A 86 -13.46 17.13 -3.48
C ASP A 86 -12.78 17.56 -2.18
N GLY A 87 -11.51 17.16 -2.05
CA GLY A 87 -10.63 17.59 -0.98
C GLY A 87 -9.96 18.93 -1.31
N PRO A 88 -9.17 19.46 -0.36
CA PRO A 88 -8.43 20.71 -0.57
C PRO A 88 -7.32 20.60 -1.62
N TYR A 89 -6.86 19.38 -1.92
CA TYR A 89 -5.73 19.12 -2.82
C TYR A 89 -6.13 18.41 -4.11
N GLU A 90 -7.11 17.51 -4.05
CA GLU A 90 -7.56 16.72 -5.20
C GLU A 90 -9.07 16.50 -5.20
N SER A 91 -9.61 16.21 -6.39
CA SER A 91 -10.99 15.75 -6.52
C SER A 91 -11.22 14.42 -5.81
N GLY A 92 -12.45 14.20 -5.38
CA GLY A 92 -12.88 12.94 -4.77
C GLY A 92 -12.68 11.72 -5.68
N ALA A 93 -12.96 10.53 -5.15
CA ALA A 93 -12.88 9.28 -5.90
C ALA A 93 -13.85 9.29 -7.10
N LYS A 94 -13.43 8.71 -8.23
CA LYS A 94 -14.23 8.61 -9.46
C LYS A 94 -15.15 7.39 -9.46
N GLY A 95 -14.81 6.35 -8.69
CA GLY A 95 -15.64 5.17 -8.47
C GLY A 95 -15.45 4.61 -7.07
N GLU A 96 -15.89 3.37 -6.87
CA GLU A 96 -15.81 2.74 -5.55
C GLU A 96 -14.37 2.62 -5.08
N VAL A 97 -14.13 3.03 -3.83
CA VAL A 97 -12.82 2.92 -3.19
C VAL A 97 -12.72 1.61 -2.42
N TRP A 98 -11.68 0.84 -2.74
CA TRP A 98 -11.40 -0.46 -2.14
C TRP A 98 -10.08 -0.41 -1.38
N LEU A 99 -10.15 -0.46 -0.05
CA LEU A 99 -9.00 -0.38 0.85
C LEU A 99 -8.30 -1.73 0.98
N PHE A 100 -6.98 -1.75 0.85
CA PHE A 100 -6.16 -2.92 1.17
C PHE A 100 -5.49 -2.85 2.54
N GLY A 101 -5.45 -1.67 3.18
CA GLY A 101 -4.82 -1.52 4.48
C GLY A 101 -4.91 -0.11 5.05
N TRP A 102 -4.44 0.04 6.29
CA TRP A 102 -4.40 1.32 7.00
C TRP A 102 -3.26 1.33 8.02
N ASP A 103 -2.77 2.52 8.34
CA ASP A 103 -1.76 2.73 9.35
C ASP A 103 -2.37 2.92 10.75
N SER A 104 -1.50 3.01 11.75
CA SER A 104 -1.88 3.26 13.14
C SER A 104 -2.38 4.69 13.42
N ALA A 105 -2.17 5.63 12.49
CA ALA A 105 -2.62 7.02 12.61
C ALA A 105 -4.02 7.25 12.00
N GLY A 106 -4.61 6.23 11.36
CA GLY A 106 -5.93 6.30 10.74
C GLY A 106 -5.90 6.74 9.27
N THR A 107 -4.72 6.73 8.63
CA THR A 107 -4.58 6.85 7.17
C THR A 107 -4.91 5.51 6.54
N ALA A 108 -5.78 5.48 5.53
CA ALA A 108 -6.12 4.28 4.79
C ALA A 108 -5.54 4.31 3.37
N PHE A 109 -5.26 3.13 2.82
CA PHE A 109 -4.71 2.96 1.49
C PHE A 109 -5.56 2.00 0.68
N GLY A 110 -5.79 2.34 -0.59
CA GLY A 110 -6.71 1.60 -1.42
C GLY A 110 -6.60 1.94 -2.90
N PHE A 111 -7.57 1.46 -3.65
CA PHE A 111 -7.69 1.66 -5.09
C PHE A 111 -8.99 2.37 -5.43
N ASP A 112 -8.94 3.31 -6.38
CA ASP A 112 -10.12 3.88 -7.01
C ASP A 112 -10.53 3.02 -8.22
N SER A 113 -11.57 2.20 -8.07
CA SER A 113 -12.04 1.34 -9.16
C SER A 113 -12.59 2.12 -10.36
N GLY A 114 -12.99 3.39 -10.18
CA GLY A 114 -13.45 4.27 -11.25
C GLY A 114 -12.34 5.02 -11.98
N ASP A 115 -11.10 4.93 -11.50
CA ASP A 115 -9.94 5.61 -12.08
C ASP A 115 -8.82 4.61 -12.43
N ASN A 116 -9.18 3.54 -13.14
CA ASN A 116 -8.25 2.46 -13.52
C ASN A 116 -7.52 1.82 -12.34
N TRP A 117 -8.18 1.71 -11.18
CA TRP A 117 -7.59 1.17 -9.95
C TRP A 117 -6.37 1.96 -9.48
N GLN A 118 -6.40 3.29 -9.68
CA GLN A 118 -5.37 4.21 -9.18
C GLN A 118 -5.16 4.04 -7.68
N LEU A 119 -3.90 4.00 -7.26
CA LEU A 119 -3.53 3.91 -5.85
C LEU A 119 -3.82 5.22 -5.13
N LEU A 120 -4.48 5.12 -3.97
CA LEU A 120 -4.89 6.26 -3.14
C LEU A 120 -4.33 6.16 -1.72
N GLU A 121 -3.99 7.31 -1.16
CA GLU A 121 -3.93 7.57 0.28
C GLU A 121 -5.19 8.35 0.70
N ILE A 122 -5.82 7.96 1.81
CA ILE A 122 -6.97 8.66 2.40
C ILE A 122 -6.63 8.99 3.85
N ASP A 123 -6.51 10.27 4.14
CA ASP A 123 -6.16 10.72 5.48
C ASP A 123 -7.34 10.63 6.48
N ASN A 124 -7.06 10.96 7.74
CA ASN A 124 -8.06 10.98 8.80
C ASN A 124 -9.14 12.05 8.60
N MET A 125 -8.91 13.04 7.73
CA MET A 125 -9.86 14.08 7.32
C MET A 125 -10.69 13.67 6.10
N ARG A 126 -10.48 12.46 5.57
CA ARG A 126 -11.14 11.90 4.38
C ARG A 126 -10.71 12.53 3.06
N TRP A 127 -9.54 13.17 3.05
CA TRP A 127 -8.99 13.72 1.81
C TRP A 127 -8.20 12.67 1.07
N ILE A 128 -8.48 12.58 -0.23
CA ILE A 128 -7.78 11.68 -1.13
C ILE A 128 -6.52 12.37 -1.64
N THR A 129 -5.42 11.62 -1.64
CA THR A 129 -4.22 11.91 -2.42
C THR A 129 -3.98 10.74 -3.38
N ARG A 130 -3.90 11.01 -4.68
CA ARG A 130 -3.54 10.00 -5.68
C ARG A 130 -2.03 9.83 -5.67
N LEU A 131 -1.59 8.61 -5.39
CA LEU A 131 -0.18 8.28 -5.40
C LEU A 131 0.22 7.93 -6.84
N ASP A 132 1.22 8.62 -7.39
CA ASP A 132 1.79 8.30 -8.72
C ASP A 132 2.73 7.08 -8.60
N LEU A 133 2.17 5.98 -8.11
CA LEU A 133 2.85 4.73 -7.77
C LEU A 133 1.94 3.56 -8.15
N SER A 134 2.55 2.50 -8.69
CA SER A 134 1.92 1.18 -8.69
C SER A 134 1.87 0.60 -7.26
N PHE A 135 1.02 -0.40 -7.01
CA PHE A 135 0.98 -1.08 -5.73
C PHE A 135 2.33 -1.73 -5.38
N ARG A 136 2.99 -2.36 -6.36
CA ARG A 136 4.36 -2.88 -6.16
C ARG A 136 5.28 -1.77 -5.71
N GLN A 137 5.27 -0.66 -6.44
CA GLN A 137 6.14 0.47 -6.13
C GLN A 137 5.86 0.99 -4.71
N PHE A 138 4.60 1.12 -4.32
CA PHE A 138 4.25 1.50 -2.96
C PHE A 138 4.85 0.54 -1.92
N VAL A 139 4.70 -0.78 -2.08
CA VAL A 139 5.30 -1.75 -1.16
C VAL A 139 6.83 -1.65 -1.14
N GLU A 140 7.48 -1.57 -2.30
CA GLU A 140 8.93 -1.41 -2.41
C GLU A 140 9.41 -0.12 -1.72
N GLY A 141 8.72 0.98 -1.94
CA GLY A 141 8.99 2.28 -1.33
C GLY A 141 8.82 2.27 0.18
N MET A 142 7.87 1.51 0.74
CA MET A 142 7.70 1.35 2.19
C MET A 142 8.91 0.71 2.85
N LEU A 143 9.63 -0.17 2.14
CA LEU A 143 10.84 -0.82 2.63
C LEU A 143 12.08 0.09 2.56
N VAL A 144 12.04 1.09 1.67
CA VAL A 144 13.15 2.04 1.47
C VAL A 144 12.97 3.29 2.33
N CYS A 145 11.76 3.83 2.41
CA CYS A 145 11.47 5.11 3.07
C CYS A 145 11.21 4.96 4.57
N TYR A 146 11.18 3.74 5.12
CA TYR A 146 10.89 3.49 6.53
C TYR A 146 11.74 4.38 7.47
N PRO A 147 11.14 5.00 8.50
CA PRO A 147 9.76 4.85 8.97
C PRO A 147 8.74 5.78 8.26
N GLN A 148 9.15 6.54 7.25
CA GLN A 148 8.27 7.40 6.46
C GLN A 148 7.60 6.61 5.32
N ARG A 149 6.58 7.22 4.69
CA ARG A 149 5.80 6.61 3.61
C ARG A 149 6.29 7.08 2.24
N PRO A 150 6.34 6.21 1.22
CA PRO A 150 6.69 6.63 -0.13
C PRO A 150 5.53 7.42 -0.76
N ILE A 151 5.85 8.55 -1.39
CA ILE A 151 4.87 9.39 -2.11
C ILE A 151 5.06 9.35 -3.61
N SER A 152 6.28 9.11 -4.10
CA SER A 152 6.57 9.03 -5.53
C SER A 152 7.88 8.29 -5.80
N PHE A 153 8.02 7.80 -7.04
CA PHE A 153 9.23 7.20 -7.56
C PHE A 153 9.53 7.73 -8.95
N ALA A 154 10.63 8.45 -9.09
CA ALA A 154 11.04 9.03 -10.36
C ALA A 154 12.55 8.98 -10.52
N ASN A 155 13.02 8.70 -11.74
CA ASN A 155 14.44 8.69 -12.09
C ASN A 155 15.30 7.78 -11.17
N GLY A 156 14.73 6.68 -10.66
CA GLY A 156 15.45 5.76 -9.78
C GLY A 156 15.52 6.18 -8.32
N ALA A 157 14.83 7.25 -7.92
CA ALA A 157 14.78 7.76 -6.56
C ALA A 157 13.36 7.67 -5.97
N TRP A 158 13.27 7.19 -4.74
CA TRP A 158 12.07 7.29 -3.93
C TRP A 158 12.03 8.65 -3.25
N ARG A 159 10.82 9.22 -3.11
CA ARG A 159 10.58 10.31 -2.18
C ARG A 159 9.59 9.89 -1.12
N ASP A 160 9.86 10.31 0.10
CA ASP A 160 8.98 10.07 1.23
C ASP A 160 8.05 11.27 1.54
N SER A 161 7.14 11.07 2.49
CA SER A 161 6.22 12.09 3.00
C SER A 161 6.89 13.28 3.70
N GLY A 162 8.20 13.20 4.01
CA GLY A 162 9.02 14.27 4.54
C GLY A 162 9.81 15.04 3.47
N ASP A 163 9.58 14.76 2.19
CA ASP A 163 10.34 15.28 1.03
C ASP A 163 11.83 14.88 1.04
N VAL A 164 12.15 13.76 1.70
CA VAL A 164 13.49 13.15 1.66
C VAL A 164 13.58 12.22 0.45
N SER A 165 14.70 12.28 -0.27
CA SER A 165 14.96 11.44 -1.44
C SER A 165 15.93 10.30 -1.11
N TYR A 166 15.63 9.11 -1.61
CA TYR A 166 16.41 7.89 -1.40
C TYR A 166 16.78 7.28 -2.75
N THR A 167 18.08 7.14 -3.04
CA THR A 167 18.53 6.37 -4.21
C THR A 167 19.09 5.03 -3.77
N LEU A 168 18.89 3.98 -4.57
CA LEU A 168 19.48 2.68 -4.28
C LEU A 168 21.03 2.70 -4.33
N SER A 169 21.63 3.73 -4.92
CA SER A 169 23.09 3.97 -4.88
C SER A 169 23.60 4.55 -3.57
N ASP A 170 22.76 5.19 -2.76
CA ASP A 170 23.18 5.83 -1.49
C ASP A 170 23.38 4.82 -0.35
N TYR A 171 23.03 3.54 -0.58
CA TYR A 171 23.08 2.46 0.40
C TYR A 171 23.97 1.28 -0.05
N ALA A 172 24.84 1.52 -1.03
CA ALA A 172 25.82 0.56 -1.57
C ALA A 172 27.22 0.76 -0.99
#